data_AF-A0A7Y2D656-F1
#
_entry.id   AF-A0A7Y2D656-F1
#
_cell.length_a   1.000
_cell.length_b   1.000
_cell.length_c   1.000
_cell.angle_alpha   90.00
_cell.angle_beta   90.00
_cell.angle_gamma   90.00
#
_symmetry.space_group_name_H-M   'P 1'
#
loop_
_entity.id
_entity.type
_entity.pdbx_description
1 polymer ?
#
loop_
_entity_poly.entity_id
_entity_poly.type
_entity_poly.pdbx_seq_one_letter_code
_entity_poly.pdbx_strand_id
1 'polypeptide(L)'
;MNTRNLLTVLILISTMSAAALAQSQDPPHPSELKRRIVKRHYDDVSDKDRWEVKAAYPEVRLKGDRPLKQFNAAVKSLVMKSVGRFKNSMAEMAKDGTISANMNYYHSINYEATHFDEDVVSIRFFISEYTGGAHPNHWFDAITYSLSDDKKLEFADFFKPNAKYLDLISKESIKQIASKMGDFNANDWIKEGAAPNAKNFKNWNIGKNGFEFSFDPYQVGPYAAGSFETVVPYEKFPYPMHSDRFHVAESASYIDGSPPSNCRSGRWTKLDSEYKLASVLGKKNTRSYFYNDDRDCPDGVNCKRKSYVIAGDEVIVQREYLGYSCVWFQPKKGSETVGWLKSDTIKTRQEAVKPPRNWVGDWSHHGNEISIKESPGGKLHVYGTAIWIGLGDNVHVGEIDYLEMPGPSVLKVGDGDNEYDCRVRLRRLGRYLLVDDNLNCGGVNVSFNGVYVRK
;
A
#
# COMPACT_ATOMS: atom_id res chain seq x y z
N MET A 1 -63.24 36.79 48.04
CA MET A 1 -62.96 35.48 48.68
C MET A 1 -61.95 34.74 47.82
N ASN A 2 -60.84 34.33 48.43
CA ASN A 2 -59.79 33.46 47.88
C ASN A 2 -60.37 32.12 47.38
N THR A 3 -59.82 31.53 46.31
CA THR A 3 -58.92 30.35 46.37
C THR A 3 -58.58 29.75 44.99
N ARG A 4 -57.27 29.64 44.75
CA ARG A 4 -56.48 28.49 44.24
C ARG A 4 -56.62 27.93 42.80
N ASN A 5 -55.42 27.87 42.19
CA ASN A 5 -54.78 26.76 41.44
C ASN A 5 -55.18 26.58 39.95
N LEU A 6 -54.29 26.37 38.97
CA LEU A 6 -52.97 25.72 38.93
C LEU A 6 -52.14 26.23 37.70
N LEU A 7 -50.81 26.42 37.85
CA LEU A 7 -49.80 26.38 36.78
C LEU A 7 -49.84 24.97 36.10
N THR A 8 -49.52 24.69 34.82
CA THR A 8 -48.43 25.09 33.91
C THR A 8 -48.74 24.51 32.52
N VAL A 9 -48.55 25.23 31.40
CA VAL A 9 -48.10 24.66 30.11
C VAL A 9 -47.29 25.73 29.35
N LEU A 10 -46.06 25.36 28.97
CA LEU A 10 -45.09 26.14 28.19
C LEU A 10 -45.45 26.19 26.69
N ILE A 11 -44.77 27.13 26.00
CA ILE A 11 -44.22 27.11 24.61
C ILE A 11 -44.76 28.26 23.73
N LEU A 12 -43.88 29.22 23.42
CA LEU A 12 -43.40 29.63 22.06
C LEU A 12 -42.57 30.93 22.20
N ILE A 13 -41.24 30.85 22.22
CA ILE A 13 -40.32 31.03 21.08
C ILE A 13 -40.42 32.43 20.46
N SER A 14 -39.43 33.29 20.72
CA SER A 14 -38.67 33.99 19.68
C SER A 14 -37.60 34.89 20.31
N THR A 15 -36.33 34.50 20.20
CA THR A 15 -35.25 35.48 19.97
C THR A 15 -34.21 34.83 19.08
N MET A 16 -33.87 35.57 18.03
CA MET A 16 -33.06 35.18 16.88
C MET A 16 -31.63 34.82 17.29
N SER A 17 -31.17 33.64 16.90
CA SER A 17 -29.74 33.33 16.85
C SER A 17 -29.14 33.96 15.60
N ALA A 18 -28.23 34.90 15.78
CA ALA A 18 -27.32 35.36 14.73
C ALA A 18 -26.24 34.28 14.52
N ALA A 19 -26.53 33.30 13.68
CA ALA A 19 -25.53 32.40 13.12
C ALA A 19 -24.95 33.04 11.86
N ALA A 20 -23.85 33.77 12.01
CA ALA A 20 -23.05 34.22 10.89
C ALA A 20 -22.12 33.08 10.42
N LEU A 21 -22.49 32.49 9.29
CA LEU A 21 -21.61 31.97 8.22
C LEU A 21 -20.38 31.16 8.65
N ALA A 22 -20.59 29.92 9.08
CA ALA A 22 -19.66 28.84 8.74
C ALA A 22 -20.06 28.33 7.35
N GLN A 23 -19.42 28.84 6.29
CA GLN A 23 -19.47 28.18 4.99
C GLN A 23 -18.94 26.75 5.18
N SER A 24 -19.83 25.77 5.01
CA SER A 24 -19.45 24.39 4.80
C SER A 24 -18.56 24.36 3.54
N GLN A 25 -17.25 24.26 3.74
CA GLN A 25 -16.36 23.91 2.64
C GLN A 25 -16.70 22.46 2.30
N ASP A 26 -17.32 22.25 1.14
CA ASP A 26 -17.48 20.91 0.59
C ASP A 26 -16.11 20.21 0.58
N PRO A 27 -16.02 18.92 0.96
CA PRO A 27 -14.77 18.20 0.89
C PRO A 27 -14.23 18.27 -0.55
N PRO A 28 -12.91 18.53 -0.72
CA PRO A 28 -12.33 18.73 -2.04
C PRO A 28 -12.59 17.52 -2.94
N HIS A 29 -12.97 17.79 -4.19
CA HIS A 29 -13.24 16.76 -5.19
C HIS A 29 -11.98 15.89 -5.42
N PRO A 30 -12.10 14.56 -5.64
CA PRO A 30 -10.95 13.66 -5.81
C PRO A 30 -9.92 14.11 -6.86
N SER A 31 -10.37 14.77 -7.94
CA SER A 31 -9.52 15.36 -8.98
C SER A 31 -8.63 16.54 -8.52
N GLU A 32 -8.82 17.04 -7.30
CA GLU A 32 -7.95 18.05 -6.66
C GLU A 32 -6.90 17.45 -5.71
N LEU A 33 -6.92 16.13 -5.47
CA LEU A 33 -6.16 15.47 -4.40
C LEU A 33 -4.75 15.02 -4.80
N LYS A 34 -4.15 15.55 -5.87
CA LYS A 34 -2.75 15.25 -6.20
C LYS A 34 -1.85 15.68 -5.04
N ARG A 35 -1.42 14.71 -4.23
CA ARG A 35 -0.65 14.96 -3.01
C ARG A 35 0.83 14.72 -3.25
N ARG A 36 1.65 15.47 -2.50
CA ARG A 36 3.10 15.23 -2.40
C ARG A 36 3.56 15.46 -0.98
N ILE A 37 4.63 14.76 -0.60
CA ILE A 37 5.34 15.03 0.64
C ILE A 37 6.45 16.05 0.35
N VAL A 38 6.49 17.11 1.14
CA VAL A 38 7.57 18.09 1.18
C VAL A 38 8.32 17.90 2.49
N LYS A 39 9.64 17.81 2.42
CA LYS A 39 10.49 17.73 3.61
C LYS A 39 10.57 19.09 4.28
N ARG A 40 10.29 19.14 5.58
CA ARG A 40 10.47 20.32 6.44
C ARG A 40 11.56 20.04 7.47
N HIS A 41 12.15 21.13 7.96
CA HIS A 41 13.25 21.12 8.91
C HIS A 41 12.96 22.10 10.05
N TYR A 42 13.44 21.75 11.23
CA TYR A 42 13.55 22.61 12.39
C TYR A 42 14.95 22.41 12.97
N ASP A 43 15.76 23.45 12.92
CA ASP A 43 17.11 23.46 13.44
C ASP A 43 17.19 24.55 14.53
N ASP A 44 17.83 24.23 15.65
CA ASP A 44 18.07 25.16 16.74
C ASP A 44 19.35 24.81 17.49
N VAL A 45 20.05 25.81 18.02
CA VAL A 45 21.35 25.63 18.67
C VAL A 45 21.44 26.58 19.87
N SER A 46 21.99 26.07 20.99
CA SER A 46 22.44 26.90 22.11
C SER A 46 23.91 26.64 22.37
N ASP A 47 24.77 27.62 22.04
CA ASP A 47 26.19 27.56 22.37
C ASP A 47 26.41 27.60 23.89
N LYS A 48 25.61 28.44 24.58
CA LYS A 48 25.67 28.60 26.04
C LYS A 48 25.36 27.30 26.76
N ASP A 49 24.29 26.62 26.34
CA ASP A 49 23.82 25.38 26.98
C ASP A 49 24.31 24.13 26.25
N ARG A 50 25.22 24.30 25.27
CA ARG A 50 25.99 23.24 24.60
C ARG A 50 25.16 22.20 23.86
N TRP A 51 24.04 22.60 23.24
CA TRP A 51 23.16 21.66 22.53
C TRP A 51 22.77 22.08 21.11
N GLU A 52 22.49 21.07 20.28
CA GLU A 52 21.94 21.21 18.92
C GLU A 52 20.68 20.35 18.73
N VAL A 53 19.66 20.92 18.07
CA VAL A 53 18.47 20.21 17.59
C VAL A 53 18.47 20.21 16.07
N LYS A 54 18.30 19.03 15.46
CA LYS A 54 18.07 18.86 14.02
C LYS A 54 16.87 17.95 13.78
N ALA A 55 15.73 18.51 13.41
CA ALA A 55 14.49 17.75 13.22
C ALA A 55 13.96 17.88 11.80
N ALA A 56 13.89 16.76 11.07
CA ALA A 56 13.22 16.66 9.79
C ALA A 56 11.84 16.01 9.95
N TYR A 57 10.84 16.52 9.23
CA TYR A 57 9.47 15.97 9.25
C TYR A 57 8.71 16.22 7.95
N PRO A 58 7.73 15.38 7.60
CA PRO A 58 6.98 15.53 6.36
C PRO A 58 5.89 16.60 6.50
N GLU A 59 5.62 17.28 5.39
CA GLU A 59 4.43 18.10 5.20
C GLU A 59 3.73 17.65 3.92
N VAL A 60 2.48 17.21 4.02
CA VAL A 60 1.67 16.84 2.85
C VAL A 60 1.05 18.09 2.24
N ARG A 61 1.25 18.23 0.93
CA ARG A 61 0.72 19.31 0.09
C ARG A 61 -0.22 18.73 -0.95
N LEU A 62 -1.36 19.39 -1.15
CA LEU A 62 -2.36 19.10 -2.18
C LEU A 62 -2.03 19.84 -3.49
N LYS A 63 -2.86 19.67 -4.52
CA LYS A 63 -2.79 20.45 -5.77
C LYS A 63 -2.84 21.95 -5.47
N GLY A 64 -2.05 22.73 -6.20
CA GLY A 64 -1.89 24.17 -5.97
C GLY A 64 -1.07 24.51 -4.71
N ASP A 65 -0.28 23.56 -4.21
CA ASP A 65 0.60 23.71 -3.04
C ASP A 65 -0.12 24.05 -1.71
N ARG A 66 -1.41 23.71 -1.62
CA ARG A 66 -2.20 23.92 -0.40
C ARG A 66 -1.77 22.91 0.68
N PRO A 67 -1.50 23.33 1.94
CA PRO A 67 -1.12 22.40 3.00
C PRO A 67 -2.33 21.62 3.53
N LEU A 68 -2.14 20.31 3.75
CA LEU A 68 -3.12 19.49 4.46
C LEU A 68 -3.05 19.78 5.98
N LYS A 69 -3.92 20.68 6.44
CA LYS A 69 -3.73 21.38 7.73
C LYS A 69 -3.60 20.45 8.92
N GLN A 70 -4.52 19.51 9.09
CA GLN A 70 -4.67 18.73 10.31
C GLN A 70 -3.60 17.63 10.43
N PHE A 71 -3.36 16.86 9.37
CA PHE A 71 -2.21 15.93 9.32
C PHE A 71 -0.89 16.66 9.59
N ASN A 72 -0.64 17.78 8.89
CA ASN A 72 0.60 18.55 9.06
C ASN A 72 0.72 19.10 10.48
N ALA A 73 -0.39 19.53 11.09
CA ALA A 73 -0.42 19.97 12.49
C ALA A 73 -0.13 18.81 13.46
N ALA A 74 -0.69 17.63 13.23
CA ALA A 74 -0.46 16.44 14.05
C ALA A 74 1.02 16.01 14.00
N VAL A 75 1.61 15.95 12.80
CA VAL A 75 3.03 15.67 12.61
C VAL A 75 3.91 16.72 13.28
N LYS A 76 3.65 18.01 13.02
CA LYS A 76 4.43 19.09 13.63
C LYS A 76 4.32 19.06 15.16
N SER A 77 3.13 18.78 15.70
CA SER A 77 2.91 18.66 17.15
C SER A 77 3.72 17.52 17.76
N LEU A 78 3.75 16.34 17.13
CA LEU A 78 4.56 15.19 17.57
C LEU A 78 6.04 15.58 17.65
N VAL A 79 6.57 16.16 16.56
CA VAL A 79 7.98 16.56 16.45
C VAL A 79 8.33 17.63 17.48
N MET A 80 7.50 18.68 17.61
CA MET A 80 7.73 19.77 18.55
C MET A 80 7.57 19.35 20.01
N LYS A 81 6.73 18.35 20.29
CA LYS A 81 6.65 17.76 21.61
C LYS A 81 7.94 17.00 21.96
N SER A 82 8.57 16.32 20.99
CA SER A 82 9.88 15.67 21.19
C SER A 82 10.97 16.70 21.46
N VAL A 83 11.08 17.73 20.60
CA VAL A 83 12.03 18.84 20.79
C VAL A 83 11.82 19.55 22.13
N GLY A 84 10.58 19.79 22.54
CA GLY A 84 10.26 20.41 23.82
C GLY A 84 10.72 19.58 25.01
N ARG A 85 10.56 18.24 24.97
CA ARG A 85 11.07 17.34 26.03
C ARG A 85 12.58 17.43 26.16
N PHE A 86 13.30 17.39 25.05
CA PHE A 86 14.76 17.54 25.04
C PHE A 86 15.18 18.88 25.67
N LYS A 87 14.61 19.99 25.19
CA LYS A 87 14.94 21.34 25.71
C LYS A 87 14.64 21.48 27.20
N ASN A 88 13.55 20.88 27.67
CA ASN A 88 13.25 20.85 29.10
C ASN A 88 14.32 20.05 29.87
N SER A 89 14.76 18.90 29.37
CA SER A 89 15.87 18.15 29.97
C SER A 89 17.15 18.99 30.04
N MET A 90 17.49 19.70 28.96
CA MET A 90 18.66 20.58 28.93
C MET A 90 18.53 21.75 29.91
N ALA A 91 17.33 22.32 30.06
CA ALA A 91 17.08 23.39 31.01
C ALA A 91 17.21 22.90 32.47
N GLU A 92 16.75 21.70 32.80
CA GLU A 92 16.96 21.11 34.13
C GLU A 92 18.45 20.82 34.38
N MET A 93 19.16 20.22 33.42
CA MET A 93 20.61 20.00 33.53
C MET A 93 21.39 21.30 33.74
N ALA A 94 20.99 22.39 33.07
CA ALA A 94 21.60 23.70 33.24
C ALA A 94 21.34 24.27 34.64
N LYS A 95 20.13 24.10 35.20
CA LYS A 95 19.80 24.50 36.58
C LYS A 95 20.63 23.71 37.60
N ASP A 96 20.82 22.42 37.35
CA ASP A 96 21.57 21.52 38.23
C ASP A 96 23.10 21.67 38.05
N GLY A 97 23.57 22.48 37.10
CA GLY A 97 24.99 22.69 36.83
C GLY A 97 25.69 21.45 36.24
N THR A 98 24.94 20.55 35.61
CA THR A 98 25.46 19.26 35.07
C THR A 98 25.84 19.32 33.58
N ILE A 99 25.71 20.49 32.96
CA ILE A 99 26.18 20.75 31.59
C ILE A 99 27.71 20.74 31.56
N SER A 100 28.28 19.79 30.82
CA SER A 100 29.73 19.66 30.65
C SER A 100 30.24 20.54 29.51
N ALA A 101 31.29 21.32 29.80
CA ALA A 101 31.97 22.15 28.80
C ALA A 101 32.64 21.33 27.67
N ASN A 102 32.89 20.03 27.90
CA ASN A 102 33.57 19.15 26.93
C ASN A 102 32.60 18.26 26.14
N MET A 103 31.29 18.41 26.34
CA MET A 103 30.28 17.62 25.64
C MET A 103 29.41 18.52 24.78
N ASN A 104 28.93 17.97 23.66
CA ASN A 104 27.87 18.55 22.86
C ASN A 104 26.67 17.62 22.98
N TYR A 105 25.57 18.17 23.48
CA TYR A 105 24.30 17.48 23.59
C TYR A 105 23.52 17.63 22.30
N TYR A 106 22.70 16.66 21.94
CA TYR A 106 21.93 16.78 20.71
C TYR A 106 20.59 16.07 20.76
N HIS A 107 19.68 16.53 19.91
CA HIS A 107 18.44 15.84 19.57
C HIS A 107 18.24 15.85 18.06
N SER A 108 18.18 14.66 17.46
CA SER A 108 17.98 14.49 16.03
C SER A 108 16.71 13.71 15.75
N ILE A 109 15.91 14.20 14.81
CA ILE A 109 14.70 13.51 14.34
C ILE A 109 14.81 13.39 12.81
N ASN A 110 14.74 12.16 12.31
CA ASN A 110 14.53 11.88 10.90
C ASN A 110 13.22 11.11 10.72
N TYR A 111 12.78 10.97 9.48
CA TYR A 111 11.57 10.22 9.17
C TYR A 111 11.68 9.45 7.87
N GLU A 112 10.81 8.46 7.76
CA GLU A 112 10.50 7.73 6.54
C GLU A 112 8.98 7.72 6.34
N ALA A 113 8.52 7.97 5.11
CA ALA A 113 7.14 7.71 4.74
C ALA A 113 7.03 6.25 4.30
N THR A 114 6.58 5.38 5.21
CA THR A 114 6.47 3.93 4.96
C THR A 114 5.30 3.62 4.02
N HIS A 115 4.30 4.50 3.99
CA HIS A 115 3.18 4.44 3.06
C HIS A 115 2.61 5.83 2.76
N PHE A 116 2.21 6.07 1.52
CA PHE A 116 1.59 7.32 1.10
C PHE A 116 0.78 7.12 -0.19
N ASP A 117 -0.55 7.24 -0.09
CA ASP A 117 -1.48 7.20 -1.22
C ASP A 117 -2.62 8.23 -1.09
N GLU A 118 -3.72 8.01 -1.83
CA GLU A 118 -4.90 8.86 -1.85
C GLU A 118 -5.80 8.72 -0.61
N ASP A 119 -5.52 7.81 0.31
CA ASP A 119 -6.36 7.58 1.49
C ASP A 119 -5.56 7.62 2.79
N VAL A 120 -4.31 7.17 2.79
CA VAL A 120 -3.53 6.99 4.01
C VAL A 120 -2.09 7.47 3.84
N VAL A 121 -1.59 8.11 4.89
CA VAL A 121 -0.15 8.36 5.07
C VAL A 121 0.30 7.68 6.35
N SER A 122 1.42 6.95 6.27
CA SER A 122 2.08 6.34 7.42
C SER A 122 3.53 6.78 7.46
N ILE A 123 3.93 7.37 8.58
CA ILE A 123 5.25 7.95 8.80
C ILE A 123 5.88 7.27 10.01
N ARG A 124 7.14 6.86 9.85
CA ARG A 124 8.00 6.42 10.94
C ARG A 124 9.02 7.51 11.23
N PHE A 125 9.24 7.80 12.51
CA PHE A 125 10.27 8.72 12.97
C PHE A 125 11.40 7.95 13.65
N PHE A 126 12.62 8.34 13.35
CA PHE A 126 13.85 7.85 13.99
C PHE A 126 14.38 8.99 14.84
N ILE A 127 14.37 8.82 16.16
CA ILE A 127 14.75 9.85 17.11
C ILE A 127 16.04 9.39 17.79
N SER A 128 17.05 10.25 17.82
CA SER A 128 18.29 10.04 18.57
C SER A 128 18.58 11.25 19.44
N GLU A 129 18.98 10.99 20.67
CA GLU A 129 19.22 12.03 21.66
C GLU A 129 20.46 11.69 22.48
N TYR A 130 21.29 12.69 22.75
CA TYR A 130 22.39 12.57 23.69
C TYR A 130 22.33 13.71 24.71
N THR A 131 21.98 13.34 25.94
CA THR A 131 21.94 14.21 27.12
C THR A 131 23.07 13.87 28.11
N GLY A 132 24.13 13.20 27.64
CA GLY A 132 25.24 12.70 28.44
C GLY A 132 25.22 11.17 28.62
N GLY A 133 26.22 10.63 29.33
CA GLY A 133 26.37 9.19 29.56
C GLY A 133 27.33 8.51 28.58
N ALA A 134 27.30 7.17 28.52
CA ALA A 134 28.26 6.40 27.72
C ALA A 134 27.98 6.41 26.21
N HIS A 135 26.72 6.58 25.82
CA HIS A 135 26.27 6.56 24.42
C HIS A 135 24.94 7.33 24.26
N PRO A 136 24.53 7.68 23.03
CA PRO A 136 23.22 8.28 22.77
C PRO A 136 22.07 7.31 23.08
N ASN A 137 20.88 7.83 23.31
CA ASN A 137 19.64 7.07 23.22
C ASN A 137 19.04 7.20 21.83
N HIS A 138 18.26 6.20 21.43
CA HIS A 138 17.46 6.26 20.21
C HIS A 138 16.17 5.45 20.39
N TRP A 139 15.11 5.86 19.71
CA TRP A 139 13.81 5.21 19.73
C TRP A 139 13.01 5.60 18.49
N PHE A 140 11.87 4.93 18.28
CA PHE A 140 10.93 5.26 17.22
C PHE A 140 9.68 5.95 17.77
N ASP A 141 9.11 6.81 16.94
CA ASP A 141 7.70 7.22 17.02
C ASP A 141 7.05 6.93 15.66
N ALA A 142 5.74 6.69 15.64
CA ALA A 142 5.01 6.44 14.40
C ALA A 142 3.66 7.16 14.38
N ILE A 143 3.22 7.52 13.18
CA ILE A 143 1.88 8.05 12.95
C ILE A 143 1.33 7.50 11.63
N THR A 144 0.12 6.95 11.71
CA THR A 144 -0.69 6.57 10.54
C THR A 144 -1.96 7.40 10.56
N TYR A 145 -2.33 7.97 9.42
CA TYR A 145 -3.39 8.98 9.34
C TYR A 145 -4.25 8.73 8.09
N SER A 146 -5.57 8.68 8.28
CA SER A 146 -6.53 8.70 7.19
C SER A 146 -6.70 10.13 6.69
N LEU A 147 -6.41 10.32 5.41
CA LEU A 147 -6.47 11.59 4.70
C LEU A 147 -7.91 11.94 4.31
N SER A 148 -8.77 10.93 4.14
CA SER A 148 -10.21 11.07 3.86
C SER A 148 -11.03 11.37 5.11
N ASP A 149 -10.77 10.69 6.23
CA ASP A 149 -11.46 10.92 7.51
C ASP A 149 -10.90 12.10 8.31
N ASP A 150 -9.75 12.61 7.87
CA ASP A 150 -8.96 13.58 8.61
C ASP A 150 -8.68 13.16 10.07
N LYS A 151 -8.19 11.93 10.24
CA LYS A 151 -8.05 11.31 11.56
C LYS A 151 -6.79 10.47 11.68
N LYS A 152 -6.12 10.56 12.83
CA LYS A 152 -5.10 9.58 13.24
C LYS A 152 -5.77 8.21 13.41
N LEU A 153 -5.22 7.21 12.73
CA LEU A 153 -5.66 5.83 12.86
C LEU A 153 -4.92 5.17 14.02
N GLU A 154 -5.64 4.37 14.79
CA GLU A 154 -5.05 3.43 15.73
C GLU A 154 -4.99 2.05 15.09
N PHE A 155 -4.03 1.21 15.49
CA PHE A 155 -3.87 -0.11 14.87
C PHE A 155 -5.14 -0.97 15.00
N ALA A 156 -5.87 -0.82 16.10
CA ALA A 156 -7.14 -1.48 16.33
C ALA A 156 -8.24 -1.11 15.31
N ASP A 157 -8.14 0.06 14.67
CA ASP A 157 -9.13 0.53 13.69
C ASP A 157 -9.20 -0.39 12.45
N PHE A 158 -8.13 -1.16 12.17
CA PHE A 158 -8.02 -2.07 11.03
C PHE A 158 -8.70 -3.43 11.29
N PHE A 159 -9.13 -3.68 12.52
CA PHE A 159 -9.62 -4.99 12.93
C PHE A 159 -10.99 -4.94 13.59
N LYS A 160 -11.76 -6.01 13.41
CA LYS A 160 -13.00 -6.24 14.17
C LYS A 160 -12.68 -6.42 15.66
N PRO A 161 -13.60 -6.04 16.57
CA PRO A 161 -13.46 -6.33 17.99
C PRO A 161 -13.20 -7.82 18.23
N ASN A 162 -12.31 -8.14 19.19
CA ASN A 162 -11.96 -9.52 19.57
C ASN A 162 -11.32 -10.39 18.47
N ALA A 163 -10.82 -9.79 17.38
CA ALA A 163 -10.18 -10.51 16.27
C ALA A 163 -8.85 -11.23 16.61
N LYS A 164 -8.33 -11.09 17.85
CA LYS A 164 -7.07 -11.71 18.31
C LYS A 164 -5.84 -11.39 17.43
N TYR A 165 -5.84 -10.24 16.75
CA TYR A 165 -4.74 -9.83 15.89
C TYR A 165 -3.42 -9.65 16.67
N LEU A 166 -3.47 -9.27 17.95
CA LEU A 166 -2.28 -9.12 18.79
C LEU A 166 -1.55 -10.45 19.03
N ASP A 167 -2.27 -11.56 19.15
CA ASP A 167 -1.68 -12.90 19.30
C ASP A 167 -0.89 -13.28 18.04
N LEU A 168 -1.46 -12.97 16.87
CA LEU A 168 -0.82 -13.22 15.59
C LEU A 168 0.44 -12.37 15.41
N ILE A 169 0.36 -11.08 15.69
CA ILE A 169 1.48 -10.14 15.56
C ILE A 169 2.59 -10.51 16.54
N SER A 170 2.23 -10.80 17.80
CA SER A 170 3.17 -11.26 18.82
C SER A 170 3.92 -12.49 18.36
N LYS A 171 3.22 -13.53 17.90
CA LYS A 171 3.82 -14.76 17.41
C LYS A 171 4.79 -14.53 16.24
N GLU A 172 4.39 -13.76 15.23
CA GLU A 172 5.22 -13.50 14.05
C GLU A 172 6.41 -12.58 14.38
N SER A 173 6.24 -11.62 15.29
CA SER A 173 7.30 -10.71 15.72
C SER A 173 8.35 -11.43 16.56
N ILE A 174 7.93 -12.22 17.57
CA ILE A 174 8.83 -13.03 18.41
C ILE A 174 9.68 -13.94 17.54
N LYS A 175 9.07 -14.60 16.53
CA LYS A 175 9.79 -15.47 15.60
C LYS A 175 10.87 -14.72 14.82
N GLN A 176 10.54 -13.55 14.27
CA GLN A 176 11.49 -12.74 13.48
C GLN A 176 12.61 -12.14 14.33
N ILE A 177 12.28 -11.68 15.54
CA ILE A 177 13.26 -11.12 16.47
C ILE A 177 14.23 -12.20 16.91
N ALA A 178 13.72 -13.37 17.34
CA ALA A 178 14.55 -14.48 17.78
C ALA A 178 15.52 -14.96 16.69
N SER A 179 15.14 -14.91 15.40
CA SER A 179 16.02 -15.27 14.29
C SER A 179 17.09 -14.22 13.97
N LYS A 180 16.85 -12.94 14.33
CA LYS A 180 17.78 -11.82 14.08
C LYS A 180 18.69 -11.51 15.27
N MET A 181 18.29 -11.88 16.48
CA MET A 181 18.93 -11.48 17.75
C MET A 181 20.37 -12.02 17.93
N GLY A 182 20.73 -13.11 17.24
CA GLY A 182 22.06 -13.71 17.33
C GLY A 182 22.42 -14.11 18.76
N ASP A 183 23.61 -13.74 19.21
CA ASP A 183 24.18 -14.13 20.52
C ASP A 183 23.44 -13.48 21.71
N PHE A 184 22.61 -12.47 21.49
CA PHE A 184 21.82 -11.79 22.52
C PHE A 184 20.46 -12.45 22.79
N ASN A 185 20.22 -13.66 22.28
CA ASN A 185 18.91 -14.31 22.36
C ASN A 185 18.58 -14.78 23.79
N ALA A 186 18.04 -13.86 24.59
CA ALA A 186 17.39 -14.13 25.85
C ALA A 186 15.87 -14.24 25.60
N ASN A 187 15.36 -15.48 25.59
CA ASN A 187 13.97 -15.76 25.24
C ASN A 187 12.93 -14.94 26.03
N ASP A 188 13.22 -14.55 27.27
CA ASP A 188 12.25 -13.86 28.13
C ASP A 188 12.06 -12.38 27.75
N TRP A 189 13.14 -11.67 27.39
CA TRP A 189 13.04 -10.29 26.90
C TRP A 189 12.20 -10.19 25.63
N ILE A 190 12.42 -11.12 24.69
CA ILE A 190 11.67 -11.17 23.44
C ILE A 190 10.18 -11.47 23.72
N LYS A 191 9.90 -12.46 24.57
CA LYS A 191 8.52 -12.84 24.91
C LYS A 191 7.76 -11.73 25.61
N GLU A 192 8.40 -11.00 26.52
CA GLU A 192 7.77 -9.89 27.25
C GLU A 192 7.61 -8.65 26.36
N GLY A 193 8.70 -8.23 25.70
CA GLY A 193 8.77 -7.03 24.87
C GLY A 193 7.91 -7.09 23.61
N ALA A 194 7.59 -8.30 23.14
CA ALA A 194 6.69 -8.55 22.01
C ALA A 194 5.49 -9.42 22.39
N ALA A 195 5.09 -9.46 23.68
CA ALA A 195 3.84 -10.09 24.13
C ALA A 195 2.61 -9.46 23.44
N PRO A 196 1.45 -10.16 23.34
CA PRO A 196 0.23 -9.67 22.66
C PRO A 196 -0.49 -8.55 23.44
N ASN A 197 0.20 -7.43 23.60
CA ASN A 197 -0.25 -6.23 24.27
C ASN A 197 -0.11 -5.04 23.32
N ALA A 198 -1.18 -4.27 23.12
CA ALA A 198 -1.17 -3.13 22.21
C ALA A 198 -0.03 -2.13 22.49
N LYS A 199 0.40 -1.98 23.75
CA LYS A 199 1.51 -1.11 24.14
C LYS A 199 2.85 -1.54 23.53
N ASN A 200 3.06 -2.84 23.35
CA ASN A 200 4.28 -3.39 22.74
C ASN A 200 4.37 -3.11 21.24
N PHE A 201 3.24 -2.78 20.60
CA PHE A 201 3.12 -2.50 19.18
C PHE A 201 2.69 -1.05 18.91
N LYS A 202 3.03 -0.12 19.82
CA LYS A 202 2.72 1.32 19.69
C LYS A 202 3.33 1.96 18.43
N ASN A 203 4.50 1.46 18.02
CA ASN A 203 5.27 1.96 16.88
C ASN A 203 5.01 1.05 15.68
N TRP A 204 3.86 1.27 15.06
CA TRP A 204 3.42 0.50 13.91
C TRP A 204 3.21 1.41 12.70
N ASN A 205 3.42 0.83 11.53
CA ASN A 205 3.29 1.51 10.26
C ASN A 205 2.62 0.61 9.23
N ILE A 206 1.98 1.23 8.24
CA ILE A 206 1.62 0.56 6.99
C ILE A 206 2.88 0.54 6.14
N GLY A 207 3.28 -0.65 5.69
CA GLY A 207 4.42 -0.83 4.81
C GLY A 207 4.05 -1.66 3.59
N LYS A 208 4.89 -1.62 2.56
CA LYS A 208 4.58 -2.20 1.24
C LYS A 208 4.10 -3.66 1.28
N ASN A 209 4.69 -4.47 2.15
CA ASN A 209 4.46 -5.93 2.18
C ASN A 209 3.69 -6.39 3.44
N GLY A 210 3.24 -5.48 4.29
CA GLY A 210 2.59 -5.83 5.55
C GLY A 210 2.58 -4.68 6.55
N PHE A 211 2.02 -4.94 7.74
CA PHE A 211 2.19 -4.03 8.86
C PHE A 211 3.59 -4.17 9.46
N GLU A 212 4.26 -3.05 9.64
CA GLU A 212 5.61 -2.99 10.16
C GLU A 212 5.57 -2.56 11.63
N PHE A 213 6.39 -3.20 12.46
CA PHE A 213 6.48 -2.90 13.90
C PHE A 213 7.93 -2.63 14.27
N SER A 214 8.17 -1.48 14.92
CA SER A 214 9.49 -1.07 15.39
C SER A 214 9.58 -1.21 16.91
N PHE A 215 10.65 -1.85 17.38
CA PHE A 215 10.92 -2.11 18.78
C PHE A 215 12.12 -1.26 19.22
N ASP A 216 11.90 -0.43 20.22
CA ASP A 216 12.92 0.46 20.77
C ASP A 216 14.06 -0.38 21.41
N PRO A 217 15.30 0.14 21.52
CA PRO A 217 16.32 -0.47 22.38
C PRO A 217 15.77 -0.72 23.78
N TYR A 218 16.24 -1.80 24.41
CA TYR A 218 15.74 -2.31 25.69
C TYR A 218 14.35 -2.93 25.69
N GLN A 219 13.59 -2.86 24.59
CA GLN A 219 12.25 -3.46 24.57
C GLN A 219 12.31 -4.99 24.48
N VAL A 220 13.09 -5.52 23.53
CA VAL A 220 13.15 -6.97 23.23
C VAL A 220 14.53 -7.58 23.42
N GLY A 221 15.52 -6.76 23.75
CA GLY A 221 16.90 -7.16 24.03
C GLY A 221 17.70 -6.00 24.62
N PRO A 222 18.94 -6.23 25.08
CA PRO A 222 19.80 -5.18 25.63
C PRO A 222 20.13 -4.13 24.56
N TYR A 223 20.54 -2.92 24.98
CA TYR A 223 20.90 -1.85 24.05
C TYR A 223 21.97 -2.24 23.02
N ALA A 224 22.92 -3.10 23.39
CA ALA A 224 23.95 -3.59 22.48
C ALA A 224 23.37 -4.40 21.30
N ALA A 225 22.18 -4.99 21.45
CA ALA A 225 21.47 -5.65 20.36
C ALA A 225 20.78 -4.67 19.40
N GLY A 226 20.67 -3.39 19.80
CA GLY A 226 20.03 -2.34 19.02
C GLY A 226 18.50 -2.42 19.01
N SER A 227 17.92 -1.72 18.05
CA SER A 227 16.50 -1.79 17.73
C SER A 227 16.16 -2.97 16.83
N PHE A 228 14.88 -3.36 16.84
CA PHE A 228 14.37 -4.41 15.94
C PHE A 228 13.19 -3.91 15.13
N GLU A 229 13.08 -4.43 13.92
CA GLU A 229 11.94 -4.22 13.05
C GLU A 229 11.42 -5.57 12.54
N THR A 230 10.11 -5.71 12.54
CA THR A 230 9.42 -6.91 12.04
C THR A 230 8.29 -6.51 11.10
N VAL A 231 8.00 -7.38 10.14
CA VAL A 231 6.88 -7.20 9.21
C VAL A 231 5.93 -8.35 9.38
N VAL A 232 4.66 -8.07 9.62
CA VAL A 232 3.60 -9.08 9.56
C VAL A 232 2.89 -8.92 8.22
N PRO A 233 3.08 -9.85 7.27
CA PRO A 233 2.48 -9.73 5.96
C PRO A 233 0.95 -9.66 6.02
N TYR A 234 0.34 -8.90 5.12
CA TYR A 234 -1.11 -8.67 5.12
C TYR A 234 -1.91 -9.98 5.04
N GLU A 235 -1.42 -10.93 4.24
CA GLU A 235 -1.98 -12.26 4.04
C GLU A 235 -2.00 -13.14 5.30
N LYS A 236 -1.30 -12.75 6.37
CA LYS A 236 -1.38 -13.43 7.66
C LYS A 236 -2.63 -13.05 8.44
N PHE A 237 -3.24 -11.90 8.17
CA PHE A 237 -4.48 -11.49 8.78
C PHE A 237 -5.64 -12.06 7.95
N PRO A 238 -6.44 -13.01 8.48
CA PRO A 238 -7.58 -13.54 7.76
C PRO A 238 -8.73 -12.53 7.78
N TYR A 239 -9.53 -12.49 6.71
CA TYR A 239 -10.64 -11.55 6.52
C TYR A 239 -11.64 -11.43 7.70
N PRO A 240 -11.97 -12.50 8.44
CA PRO A 240 -12.79 -12.37 9.64
C PRO A 240 -12.20 -11.44 10.72
N MET A 241 -10.89 -11.15 10.67
CA MET A 241 -10.25 -10.16 11.53
C MET A 241 -10.41 -8.73 11.03
N HIS A 242 -10.64 -8.52 9.74
CA HIS A 242 -10.56 -7.19 9.11
C HIS A 242 -11.79 -6.35 9.44
N SER A 243 -11.56 -5.07 9.75
CA SER A 243 -12.59 -4.04 9.65
C SER A 243 -12.66 -3.51 8.21
N ASP A 244 -13.61 -2.62 7.96
CA ASP A 244 -13.72 -1.90 6.68
C ASP A 244 -12.51 -0.97 6.42
N ARG A 245 -11.68 -0.71 7.42
CA ARG A 245 -10.46 0.12 7.33
C ARG A 245 -9.20 -0.71 7.12
N PHE A 246 -9.30 -2.03 6.97
CA PHE A 246 -8.11 -2.85 6.75
C PHE A 246 -7.43 -2.46 5.44
N HIS A 247 -6.34 -1.69 5.56
CA HIS A 247 -5.58 -1.15 4.45
C HIS A 247 -4.42 -2.08 4.11
N VAL A 248 -4.36 -2.51 2.86
CA VAL A 248 -3.22 -3.22 2.29
C VAL A 248 -2.44 -2.19 1.48
N ALA A 249 -1.19 -1.89 1.88
CA ALA A 249 -0.31 -1.09 1.04
C ALA A 249 -0.27 -1.71 -0.34
N GLU A 250 -0.35 -0.89 -1.38
CA GLU A 250 -0.46 -1.36 -2.75
C GLU A 250 0.81 -2.12 -3.21
N SER A 251 0.98 -3.38 -2.81
CA SER A 251 1.77 -4.37 -3.55
C SER A 251 0.89 -5.02 -4.61
N ALA A 252 0.33 -4.15 -5.45
CA ALA A 252 -0.44 -4.31 -6.66
C ALA A 252 -1.24 -3.02 -6.69
N SER A 253 -0.77 -1.98 -7.39
CA SER A 253 -1.50 -0.71 -7.57
C SER A 253 -2.98 -1.03 -7.79
N TYR A 254 -3.83 -0.83 -6.78
CA TYR A 254 -5.24 -1.06 -7.00
C TYR A 254 -5.62 0.03 -7.98
N ILE A 255 -6.29 -0.37 -9.06
CA ILE A 255 -6.81 0.64 -9.96
C ILE A 255 -7.84 1.38 -9.15
N ASP A 256 -7.62 2.68 -8.95
CA ASP A 256 -8.49 3.58 -8.19
C ASP A 256 -9.97 3.16 -8.35
N GLY A 257 -10.61 2.86 -7.20
CA GLY A 257 -11.97 2.35 -7.10
C GLY A 257 -12.19 0.82 -7.23
N SER A 258 -11.14 -0.02 -7.22
CA SER A 258 -11.29 -1.50 -7.34
C SER A 258 -10.98 -2.25 -6.03
N PRO A 259 -11.95 -2.98 -5.43
CA PRO A 259 -11.73 -3.76 -4.21
C PRO A 259 -10.63 -4.83 -4.30
N PRO A 260 -9.93 -5.16 -3.19
CA PRO A 260 -8.97 -6.26 -3.11
C PRO A 260 -9.50 -7.62 -3.58
N SER A 261 -10.79 -7.85 -3.38
CA SER A 261 -11.48 -9.06 -3.82
C SER A 261 -11.55 -9.19 -5.34
N ASN A 262 -11.39 -8.12 -6.14
CA ASN A 262 -11.59 -8.19 -7.60
C ASN A 262 -10.53 -9.03 -8.31
N CYS A 263 -10.96 -10.05 -9.04
CA CYS A 263 -10.13 -10.87 -9.91
C CYS A 263 -10.91 -11.20 -11.19
N ARG A 264 -10.89 -10.23 -12.10
CA ARG A 264 -11.64 -10.25 -13.37
C ARG A 264 -10.79 -9.73 -14.52
N SER A 265 -11.13 -10.13 -15.74
CA SER A 265 -10.31 -9.92 -16.95
C SER A 265 -10.03 -8.46 -17.29
N GLY A 266 -11.07 -7.60 -17.34
CA GLY A 266 -11.02 -6.34 -18.08
C GLY A 266 -9.90 -5.35 -17.69
N ARG A 267 -9.38 -5.39 -16.47
CA ARG A 267 -8.25 -4.58 -16.04
C ARG A 267 -7.13 -5.39 -15.39
N TRP A 268 -7.14 -6.70 -15.61
CA TRP A 268 -6.25 -7.64 -14.94
C TRP A 268 -4.78 -7.27 -15.16
N THR A 269 -4.37 -6.96 -16.38
CA THR A 269 -2.97 -6.65 -16.72
C THR A 269 -2.44 -5.30 -16.22
N LYS A 270 -3.31 -4.43 -15.70
CA LYS A 270 -2.93 -3.07 -15.25
C LYS A 270 -2.22 -3.04 -13.90
N LEU A 271 -2.44 -4.05 -13.07
CA LEU A 271 -1.90 -4.07 -11.71
C LEU A 271 -0.37 -4.16 -11.77
N ASP A 272 0.31 -3.29 -11.04
CA ASP A 272 1.76 -3.31 -10.91
C ASP A 272 2.19 -4.42 -9.95
N SER A 273 2.10 -5.65 -10.44
CA SER A 273 2.37 -6.89 -9.71
C SER A 273 3.27 -7.80 -10.54
N GLU A 274 3.95 -8.72 -9.86
CA GLU A 274 4.78 -9.72 -10.52
C GLU A 274 3.90 -10.87 -11.05
N TYR A 275 3.81 -10.99 -12.37
CA TYR A 275 3.09 -12.08 -13.03
C TYR A 275 3.94 -13.34 -13.11
N LYS A 276 3.42 -14.46 -12.60
CA LYS A 276 4.13 -15.74 -12.50
C LYS A 276 3.44 -16.82 -13.29
N LEU A 277 4.20 -17.60 -14.06
CA LEU A 277 3.69 -18.86 -14.59
C LEU A 277 3.58 -19.88 -13.48
N ALA A 278 2.49 -20.62 -13.46
CA ALA A 278 2.25 -21.67 -12.51
C ALA A 278 1.55 -22.86 -13.16
N SER A 279 1.59 -23.99 -12.46
CA SER A 279 0.87 -25.20 -12.86
C SER A 279 -0.10 -25.61 -11.77
N VAL A 280 -1.28 -26.07 -12.18
CA VAL A 280 -2.31 -26.59 -11.28
C VAL A 280 -1.87 -27.95 -10.73
N LEU A 281 -1.89 -28.09 -9.42
CA LEU A 281 -1.52 -29.30 -8.69
C LEU A 281 -2.66 -30.32 -8.68
N GLY A 282 -2.31 -31.59 -8.55
CA GLY A 282 -3.25 -32.69 -8.34
C GLY A 282 -2.90 -33.94 -9.15
N LYS A 283 -3.68 -35.00 -8.95
CA LYS A 283 -3.64 -36.19 -9.80
C LYS A 283 -4.30 -35.88 -11.14
N LYS A 284 -3.97 -36.65 -12.19
CA LYS A 284 -4.60 -36.53 -13.51
C LYS A 284 -6.13 -36.41 -13.39
N ASN A 285 -6.73 -35.45 -14.10
CA ASN A 285 -8.16 -35.12 -14.09
C ASN A 285 -8.74 -34.54 -12.79
N THR A 286 -7.91 -34.24 -11.78
CA THR A 286 -8.38 -33.50 -10.59
C THR A 286 -8.78 -32.08 -11.01
N ARG A 287 -9.95 -31.61 -10.56
CA ARG A 287 -10.47 -30.28 -10.87
C ARG A 287 -10.19 -29.30 -9.74
N SER A 288 -9.62 -28.15 -10.07
CA SER A 288 -9.52 -26.97 -9.20
C SER A 288 -10.49 -25.91 -9.70
N TYR A 289 -11.49 -25.59 -8.88
CA TYR A 289 -12.58 -24.70 -9.26
C TYR A 289 -12.23 -23.24 -9.01
N PHE A 290 -12.69 -22.36 -9.90
CA PHE A 290 -12.60 -20.92 -9.71
C PHE A 290 -13.56 -20.43 -8.64
N TYR A 291 -13.24 -19.29 -8.04
CA TYR A 291 -14.06 -18.57 -7.09
C TYR A 291 -14.34 -17.14 -7.60
N ASN A 292 -15.51 -16.61 -7.25
CA ASN A 292 -16.00 -15.26 -7.59
C ASN A 292 -15.18 -14.18 -6.87
N ASP A 293 -15.43 -12.93 -7.23
CA ASP A 293 -14.65 -11.76 -6.79
C ASP A 293 -15.51 -10.63 -6.19
N ASP A 294 -16.78 -10.94 -5.91
CA ASP A 294 -17.74 -10.06 -5.22
C ASP A 294 -17.34 -9.78 -3.75
N ARG A 295 -18.12 -8.93 -3.06
CA ARG A 295 -17.80 -8.38 -1.73
C ARG A 295 -17.33 -9.41 -0.69
N ASP A 296 -17.91 -10.61 -0.67
CA ASP A 296 -17.62 -11.66 0.32
C ASP A 296 -16.79 -12.82 -0.27
N CYS A 297 -16.19 -12.63 -1.45
CA CYS A 297 -15.44 -13.64 -2.15
C CYS A 297 -13.95 -13.30 -2.22
N PRO A 298 -13.05 -14.30 -2.28
CA PRO A 298 -13.29 -15.71 -2.58
C PRO A 298 -13.60 -16.66 -1.41
N ASP A 299 -13.56 -16.22 -0.15
CA ASP A 299 -13.65 -17.11 1.03
C ASP A 299 -15.08 -17.34 1.58
N GLY A 300 -16.07 -16.61 1.09
CA GLY A 300 -17.48 -16.77 1.46
C GLY A 300 -18.15 -18.07 0.98
N VAL A 301 -19.35 -18.33 1.53
CA VAL A 301 -20.09 -19.60 1.37
C VAL A 301 -20.46 -19.91 -0.09
N ASN A 302 -20.76 -18.89 -0.90
CA ASN A 302 -21.28 -19.03 -2.26
C ASN A 302 -20.31 -18.56 -3.35
N CYS A 303 -19.01 -18.57 -3.06
CA CYS A 303 -18.01 -18.02 -3.98
C CYS A 303 -17.56 -19.01 -5.06
N LYS A 304 -17.74 -20.32 -4.85
CA LYS A 304 -17.27 -21.34 -5.79
C LYS A 304 -18.05 -21.33 -7.10
N ARG A 305 -17.35 -21.22 -8.22
CA ARG A 305 -17.88 -21.25 -9.59
C ARG A 305 -17.92 -22.67 -10.14
N LYS A 306 -18.69 -22.85 -11.22
CA LYS A 306 -18.72 -24.09 -12.01
C LYS A 306 -17.50 -24.23 -12.93
N SER A 307 -16.85 -23.12 -13.29
CA SER A 307 -15.61 -23.14 -14.08
C SER A 307 -14.47 -23.72 -13.25
N TYR A 308 -13.59 -24.47 -13.91
CA TYR A 308 -12.45 -25.13 -13.29
C TYR A 308 -11.31 -25.28 -14.28
N VAL A 309 -10.12 -25.51 -13.72
CA VAL A 309 -8.94 -26.02 -14.40
C VAL A 309 -8.65 -27.44 -13.90
N ILE A 310 -7.88 -28.20 -14.66
CA ILE A 310 -7.45 -29.55 -14.27
C ILE A 310 -5.96 -29.58 -13.91
N ALA A 311 -5.56 -30.59 -13.13
CA ALA A 311 -4.16 -30.79 -12.79
C ALA A 311 -3.26 -30.83 -14.04
N GLY A 312 -2.17 -30.08 -13.99
CA GLY A 312 -1.23 -29.89 -15.09
C GLY A 312 -1.51 -28.66 -15.96
N ASP A 313 -2.69 -28.05 -15.86
CA ASP A 313 -2.99 -26.82 -16.59
C ASP A 313 -2.00 -25.71 -16.21
N GLU A 314 -1.55 -24.97 -17.23
CA GLU A 314 -0.71 -23.78 -17.05
C GLU A 314 -1.61 -22.56 -16.84
N VAL A 315 -1.28 -21.79 -15.81
CA VAL A 315 -2.00 -20.58 -15.44
C VAL A 315 -1.02 -19.43 -15.22
N ILE A 316 -1.52 -18.20 -15.31
CA ILE A 316 -0.78 -17.01 -14.88
C ILE A 316 -1.33 -16.57 -13.55
N VAL A 317 -0.46 -16.52 -12.54
CA VAL A 317 -0.76 -15.98 -11.22
C VAL A 317 -0.32 -14.54 -11.17
N GLN A 318 -1.18 -13.67 -10.67
CA GLN A 318 -0.88 -12.26 -10.48
C GLN A 318 -0.58 -11.92 -9.02
N ARG A 319 -1.55 -12.19 -8.13
CA ARG A 319 -1.48 -11.86 -6.71
C ARG A 319 -2.19 -12.91 -5.87
N GLU A 320 -1.97 -12.87 -4.57
CA GLU A 320 -2.69 -13.68 -3.59
C GLU A 320 -3.59 -12.83 -2.71
N TYR A 321 -4.71 -13.39 -2.28
CA TYR A 321 -5.69 -12.79 -1.40
C TYR A 321 -6.41 -13.90 -0.63
N LEU A 322 -6.34 -13.89 0.70
CA LEU A 322 -7.03 -14.84 1.58
C LEU A 322 -6.73 -16.33 1.30
N GLY A 323 -5.49 -16.65 0.90
CA GLY A 323 -5.11 -18.02 0.52
C GLY A 323 -5.64 -18.48 -0.84
N TYR A 324 -6.09 -17.53 -1.66
CA TYR A 324 -6.43 -17.73 -3.06
C TYR A 324 -5.50 -16.91 -3.94
N SER A 325 -5.15 -17.44 -5.11
CA SER A 325 -4.38 -16.73 -6.13
C SER A 325 -5.30 -16.24 -7.24
N CYS A 326 -5.16 -14.97 -7.62
CA CYS A 326 -5.88 -14.40 -8.75
C CYS A 326 -5.23 -14.89 -10.04
N VAL A 327 -6.00 -15.64 -10.82
CA VAL A 327 -5.47 -16.47 -11.90
C VAL A 327 -6.12 -16.10 -13.23
N TRP A 328 -5.27 -15.97 -14.25
CA TRP A 328 -5.66 -16.04 -15.65
C TRP A 328 -5.39 -17.45 -16.19
N PHE A 329 -6.43 -18.12 -16.67
CA PHE A 329 -6.32 -19.37 -17.42
C PHE A 329 -6.69 -19.14 -18.87
N GLN A 330 -5.78 -19.48 -19.78
CA GLN A 330 -6.01 -19.37 -21.22
C GLN A 330 -6.01 -20.77 -21.84
N PRO A 331 -7.18 -21.34 -22.21
CA PRO A 331 -7.22 -22.63 -22.87
C PRO A 331 -6.60 -22.54 -24.28
N LYS A 332 -6.26 -23.70 -24.87
CA LYS A 332 -5.77 -23.77 -26.26
C LYS A 332 -6.83 -23.36 -27.28
N LYS A 333 -8.12 -23.56 -26.95
CA LYS A 333 -9.28 -23.18 -27.76
C LYS A 333 -10.34 -22.60 -26.83
N GLY A 334 -10.98 -21.52 -27.25
CA GLY A 334 -12.00 -20.81 -26.47
C GLY A 334 -11.45 -19.60 -25.71
N SER A 335 -12.33 -18.98 -24.92
CA SER A 335 -12.03 -17.78 -24.15
C SER A 335 -11.30 -18.11 -22.84
N GLU A 336 -10.61 -17.11 -22.31
CA GLU A 336 -10.01 -17.14 -21.00
C GLU A 336 -11.01 -17.40 -19.88
N THR A 337 -10.49 -17.83 -18.73
CA THR A 337 -11.19 -17.74 -17.45
C THR A 337 -10.30 -16.99 -16.47
N VAL A 338 -10.84 -15.92 -15.89
CA VAL A 338 -10.18 -15.15 -14.83
C VAL A 338 -10.97 -15.31 -13.54
N GLY A 339 -10.27 -15.51 -12.44
CA GLY A 339 -10.87 -15.65 -11.12
C GLY A 339 -9.89 -16.20 -10.08
N TRP A 340 -10.39 -16.39 -8.87
CA TRP A 340 -9.59 -16.91 -7.77
C TRP A 340 -9.50 -18.44 -7.81
N LEU A 341 -8.32 -18.98 -7.55
CA LEU A 341 -8.09 -20.41 -7.28
C LEU A 341 -7.45 -20.54 -5.91
N LYS A 342 -7.70 -21.63 -5.17
CA LYS A 342 -7.00 -21.84 -3.90
C LYS A 342 -5.49 -21.95 -4.13
N SER A 343 -4.70 -21.19 -3.40
CA SER A 343 -3.25 -21.09 -3.61
C SER A 343 -2.54 -22.43 -3.38
N ASP A 344 -3.06 -23.26 -2.46
CA ASP A 344 -2.55 -24.62 -2.21
C ASP A 344 -2.73 -25.60 -3.39
N THR A 345 -3.56 -25.24 -4.38
CA THR A 345 -3.73 -26.00 -5.62
C THR A 345 -2.81 -25.55 -6.74
N ILE A 346 -1.89 -24.62 -6.47
CA ILE A 346 -1.03 -24.00 -7.48
C ILE A 346 0.43 -24.18 -7.07
N LYS A 347 1.26 -24.54 -8.05
CA LYS A 347 2.71 -24.49 -7.92
C LYS A 347 3.27 -23.46 -8.87
N THR A 348 3.72 -22.34 -8.32
CA THR A 348 4.45 -21.33 -9.08
C THR A 348 5.75 -21.93 -9.59
N ARG A 349 6.09 -21.64 -10.85
CA ARG A 349 7.39 -22.03 -11.40
C ARG A 349 8.42 -21.06 -10.83
N GLN A 350 9.35 -21.58 -10.03
CA GLN A 350 10.63 -20.91 -9.74
C GLN A 350 11.51 -20.98 -10.98
N GLU A 351 11.07 -20.41 -12.10
CA GLU A 351 11.98 -20.22 -13.21
C GLU A 351 12.61 -18.84 -13.08
N ALA A 352 13.93 -18.82 -12.93
CA ALA A 352 14.74 -17.78 -13.54
C ALA A 352 14.51 -17.87 -15.06
N VAL A 353 13.35 -17.39 -15.52
CA VAL A 353 13.02 -17.35 -16.94
C VAL A 353 14.05 -16.41 -17.54
N LYS A 354 15.06 -16.94 -18.25
CA LYS A 354 15.83 -16.14 -19.20
C LYS A 354 14.78 -15.37 -20.00
N PRO A 355 14.78 -14.04 -19.94
CA PRO A 355 13.67 -13.25 -20.48
C PRO A 355 13.36 -13.73 -21.89
N PRO A 356 12.10 -14.04 -22.24
CA PRO A 356 11.78 -14.50 -23.57
C PRO A 356 12.12 -13.37 -24.55
N ARG A 357 13.31 -13.39 -25.13
CA ARG A 357 13.79 -12.35 -26.05
C ARG A 357 13.00 -12.33 -27.36
N ASN A 358 12.27 -13.40 -27.65
CA ASN A 358 11.44 -13.45 -28.85
C ASN A 358 10.10 -12.73 -28.60
N TRP A 359 10.15 -11.42 -28.84
CA TRP A 359 9.01 -10.51 -28.93
C TRP A 359 8.25 -10.65 -30.25
N VAL A 360 8.99 -10.96 -31.33
CA VAL A 360 8.53 -10.96 -32.72
C VAL A 360 7.37 -11.93 -32.92
N GLY A 361 6.37 -11.50 -33.69
CA GLY A 361 5.24 -12.30 -34.17
C GLY A 361 3.90 -11.59 -33.98
N ASP A 362 2.84 -12.28 -34.37
CA ASP A 362 1.47 -11.77 -34.33
C ASP A 362 0.73 -12.32 -33.11
N TRP A 363 0.10 -11.41 -32.39
CA TRP A 363 -0.53 -11.63 -31.09
C TRP A 363 -1.99 -11.18 -31.16
N SER A 364 -2.88 -11.95 -30.54
CA SER A 364 -4.30 -11.59 -30.47
C SER A 364 -4.88 -11.79 -29.08
N HIS A 365 -5.87 -10.94 -28.77
CA HIS A 365 -6.72 -11.02 -27.60
C HIS A 365 -8.12 -10.53 -27.98
N HIS A 366 -9.10 -11.43 -28.02
CA HIS A 366 -10.43 -11.15 -28.57
C HIS A 366 -10.34 -10.49 -29.97
N GLY A 367 -10.89 -9.29 -30.13
CA GLY A 367 -10.82 -8.51 -31.38
C GLY A 367 -9.57 -7.63 -31.51
N ASN A 368 -8.68 -7.62 -30.53
CA ASN A 368 -7.46 -6.82 -30.55
C ASN A 368 -6.29 -7.61 -31.14
N GLU A 369 -5.41 -6.92 -31.85
CA GLU A 369 -4.25 -7.51 -32.50
C GLU A 369 -2.99 -6.68 -32.26
N ILE A 370 -1.85 -7.34 -32.09
CA ILE A 370 -0.53 -6.69 -32.04
C ILE A 370 0.45 -7.51 -32.88
N SER A 371 1.13 -6.86 -33.82
CA SER A 371 2.23 -7.44 -34.61
C SER A 371 3.55 -6.80 -34.20
N ILE A 372 4.52 -7.62 -33.82
CA ILE A 372 5.86 -7.16 -33.45
C ILE A 372 6.85 -7.70 -34.48
N LYS A 373 7.61 -6.82 -35.12
CA LYS A 373 8.58 -7.15 -36.18
C LYS A 373 9.97 -6.64 -35.83
N GLU A 374 11.01 -7.30 -36.33
CA GLU A 374 12.37 -6.80 -36.24
C GLU A 374 12.54 -5.55 -37.11
N SER A 375 13.40 -4.64 -36.66
CA SER A 375 13.76 -3.42 -37.38
C SER A 375 15.25 -3.13 -37.20
N PRO A 376 15.90 -2.37 -38.11
CA PRO A 376 17.32 -2.09 -38.01
C PRO A 376 17.75 -1.51 -36.65
N GLY A 377 18.98 -1.83 -36.24
CA GLY A 377 19.54 -1.34 -34.97
C GLY A 377 19.04 -2.06 -33.72
N GLY A 378 18.43 -3.24 -33.86
CA GLY A 378 17.94 -4.05 -32.74
C GLY A 378 16.62 -3.56 -32.13
N LYS A 379 15.97 -2.59 -32.78
CA LYS A 379 14.64 -2.11 -32.42
C LYS A 379 13.57 -3.09 -32.88
N LEU A 380 12.40 -2.98 -32.29
CA LEU A 380 11.19 -3.67 -32.66
C LEU A 380 10.15 -2.68 -33.17
N HIS A 381 9.54 -3.01 -34.30
CA HIS A 381 8.38 -2.31 -34.82
C HIS A 381 7.12 -2.96 -34.26
N VAL A 382 6.33 -2.21 -33.48
CA VAL A 382 5.10 -2.66 -32.85
C VAL A 382 3.92 -1.98 -33.52
N TYR A 383 3.12 -2.77 -34.22
CA TYR A 383 1.83 -2.37 -34.75
C TYR A 383 0.73 -2.99 -33.91
N GLY A 384 -0.40 -2.32 -33.75
CA GLY A 384 -1.54 -2.94 -33.11
C GLY A 384 -2.84 -2.21 -33.36
N THR A 385 -3.93 -2.96 -33.29
CA THR A 385 -5.28 -2.45 -33.35
C THR A 385 -6.06 -2.95 -32.14
N ALA A 386 -6.86 -2.06 -31.56
CA ALA A 386 -7.80 -2.40 -30.50
C ALA A 386 -9.19 -1.93 -30.90
N ILE A 387 -10.20 -2.75 -30.60
CA ILE A 387 -11.59 -2.49 -31.00
C ILE A 387 -12.48 -2.61 -29.76
N TRP A 388 -13.34 -1.61 -29.57
CA TRP A 388 -14.45 -1.68 -28.63
C TRP A 388 -15.76 -1.63 -29.41
N ILE A 389 -16.66 -2.57 -29.12
CA ILE A 389 -17.99 -2.66 -29.75
C ILE A 389 -19.04 -2.40 -28.68
N GLY A 390 -19.75 -1.29 -28.83
CA GLY A 390 -20.86 -0.87 -27.97
C GLY A 390 -22.20 -1.44 -28.40
N LEU A 391 -23.29 -0.86 -27.88
CA LEU A 391 -24.64 -1.19 -28.34
C LEU A 391 -24.89 -0.64 -29.75
N GLY A 392 -25.55 -1.43 -30.60
CA GLY A 392 -25.81 -1.08 -32.00
C GLY A 392 -24.54 -1.11 -32.85
N ASP A 393 -24.42 -0.18 -33.80
CA ASP A 393 -23.28 -0.08 -34.73
C ASP A 393 -22.12 0.80 -34.18
N ASN A 394 -22.08 1.02 -32.87
CA ASN A 394 -21.05 1.85 -32.23
C ASN A 394 -19.72 1.08 -32.10
N VAL A 395 -18.79 1.34 -33.00
CA VAL A 395 -17.45 0.73 -32.98
C VAL A 395 -16.41 1.83 -32.77
N HIS A 396 -15.59 1.68 -31.74
CA HIS A 396 -14.44 2.53 -31.50
C HIS A 396 -13.16 1.74 -31.78
N VAL A 397 -12.18 2.40 -32.38
CA VAL A 397 -10.90 1.78 -32.77
C VAL A 397 -9.76 2.58 -32.17
N GLY A 398 -8.67 1.88 -31.89
CA GLY A 398 -7.39 2.43 -31.47
C GLY A 398 -6.28 1.75 -32.25
N GLU A 399 -5.25 2.51 -32.58
CA GLU A 399 -4.11 2.02 -33.35
C GLU A 399 -2.82 2.44 -32.65
N ILE A 400 -1.82 1.57 -32.67
CA ILE A 400 -0.47 1.86 -32.23
C ILE A 400 0.52 1.49 -33.35
N ASP A 401 1.51 2.35 -33.56
CA ASP A 401 2.57 2.16 -34.53
C ASP A 401 3.85 2.82 -33.99
N TYR A 402 4.74 2.00 -33.40
CA TYR A 402 5.91 2.50 -32.68
C TYR A 402 7.16 1.68 -32.98
N LEU A 403 8.32 2.35 -32.91
CA LEU A 403 9.63 1.74 -33.11
C LEU A 403 10.49 1.88 -31.86
N GLU A 404 10.65 0.79 -31.11
CA GLU A 404 11.21 0.85 -29.76
C GLU A 404 12.29 -0.20 -29.47
N MET A 405 13.16 0.12 -28.50
CA MET A 405 14.16 -0.83 -28.01
C MET A 405 13.53 -1.78 -26.97
N PRO A 406 13.62 -3.12 -27.15
CA PRO A 406 13.09 -4.03 -26.16
C PRO A 406 13.94 -4.04 -24.89
N GLY A 407 13.27 -3.92 -23.74
CA GLY A 407 13.84 -4.34 -22.47
C GLY A 407 13.89 -5.87 -22.36
N PRO A 408 14.46 -6.41 -21.27
CA PRO A 408 14.57 -7.86 -21.09
C PRO A 408 13.21 -8.57 -21.14
N SER A 409 12.24 -8.10 -20.35
CA SER A 409 10.89 -8.69 -20.25
C SER A 409 9.76 -7.68 -20.43
N VAL A 410 10.10 -6.39 -20.59
CA VAL A 410 9.16 -5.28 -20.72
C VAL A 410 9.54 -4.44 -21.93
N LEU A 411 8.55 -4.13 -22.77
CA LEU A 411 8.64 -3.21 -23.89
C LEU A 411 7.58 -2.13 -23.68
N LYS A 412 8.00 -0.88 -23.60
CA LYS A 412 7.11 0.28 -23.48
C LYS A 412 7.08 0.96 -24.83
N VAL A 413 5.88 1.21 -25.35
CA VAL A 413 5.67 1.93 -26.60
C VAL A 413 4.68 3.06 -26.36
N GLY A 414 4.83 4.16 -27.10
CA GLY A 414 3.98 5.33 -26.92
C GLY A 414 4.67 6.62 -27.30
N ASP A 415 3.91 7.70 -27.21
CA ASP A 415 4.40 9.06 -27.41
C ASP A 415 4.69 9.71 -26.05
N GLY A 416 5.79 10.47 -25.96
CA GLY A 416 6.06 11.44 -24.88
C GLY A 416 5.68 11.06 -23.44
N ASP A 417 5.45 12.09 -22.63
CA ASP A 417 5.06 11.98 -21.22
C ASP A 417 3.80 12.83 -20.91
N ASN A 418 3.11 13.35 -21.92
CA ASN A 418 1.92 14.17 -21.71
C ASN A 418 0.72 13.32 -21.29
N GLU A 419 -0.28 13.97 -20.72
CA GLU A 419 -1.48 13.29 -20.18
C GLU A 419 -2.29 12.56 -21.26
N TYR A 420 -2.29 13.04 -22.50
CA TYR A 420 -3.05 12.47 -23.62
C TYR A 420 -2.24 11.54 -24.51
N ASP A 421 -0.93 11.43 -24.29
CA ASP A 421 -0.11 10.61 -25.15
C ASP A 421 -0.47 9.13 -24.95
N CYS A 422 -0.57 8.37 -26.03
CA CYS A 422 -0.79 6.93 -25.95
C CYS A 422 0.43 6.28 -25.30
N ARG A 423 0.19 5.42 -24.31
CA ARG A 423 1.23 4.59 -23.69
C ARG A 423 0.73 3.17 -23.52
N VAL A 424 1.50 2.23 -24.05
CA VAL A 424 1.26 0.80 -23.93
C VAL A 424 2.49 0.12 -23.35
N ARG A 425 2.27 -0.74 -22.37
CA ARG A 425 3.29 -1.57 -21.74
C ARG A 425 3.02 -3.03 -22.08
N LEU A 426 4.00 -3.66 -22.71
CA LEU A 426 3.98 -5.05 -23.11
C LEU A 426 4.95 -5.84 -22.23
N ARG A 427 4.51 -6.97 -21.67
CA ARG A 427 5.36 -7.87 -20.87
C ARG A 427 5.36 -9.27 -21.46
N ARG A 428 6.54 -9.86 -21.62
CA ARG A 428 6.68 -11.25 -22.05
C ARG A 428 6.65 -12.19 -20.85
N LEU A 429 5.74 -13.16 -20.90
CA LEU A 429 5.66 -14.22 -19.90
C LEU A 429 5.33 -15.55 -20.58
N GLY A 430 6.33 -16.44 -20.72
CA GLY A 430 6.17 -17.72 -21.41
C GLY A 430 5.59 -17.54 -22.82
N ARG A 431 4.43 -18.14 -23.09
CA ARG A 431 3.72 -18.02 -24.37
C ARG A 431 2.80 -16.80 -24.48
N TYR A 432 2.75 -15.94 -23.48
CA TYR A 432 1.81 -14.83 -23.38
C TYR A 432 2.47 -13.46 -23.55
N LEU A 433 1.73 -12.53 -24.13
CA LEU A 433 2.08 -11.12 -24.15
C LEU A 433 1.04 -10.38 -23.31
N LEU A 434 1.44 -9.94 -22.12
CA LEU A 434 0.56 -9.20 -21.22
C LEU A 434 0.65 -7.72 -21.60
N VAL A 435 -0.48 -7.13 -21.95
CA VAL A 435 -0.53 -5.77 -22.47
C VAL A 435 -1.39 -4.94 -21.54
N ASP A 436 -0.90 -3.76 -21.17
CA ASP A 436 -1.69 -2.73 -20.51
C ASP A 436 -1.47 -1.34 -21.12
N ASP A 437 -2.50 -0.52 -21.10
CA ASP A 437 -2.47 0.84 -21.65
C ASP A 437 -2.99 1.90 -20.66
N ASN A 438 -2.75 3.15 -20.99
CA ASN A 438 -3.28 4.30 -20.25
C ASN A 438 -4.67 4.76 -20.71
N LEU A 439 -5.39 3.98 -21.54
CA LEU A 439 -6.69 4.31 -22.16
C LEU A 439 -6.69 5.51 -23.11
N ASN A 440 -5.51 6.02 -23.51
CA ASN A 440 -5.39 7.11 -24.47
C ASN A 440 -5.02 6.64 -25.88
N CYS A 441 -5.00 5.33 -26.10
CA CYS A 441 -4.52 4.72 -27.35
C CYS A 441 -5.64 4.48 -28.37
N GLY A 442 -6.71 5.26 -28.32
CA GLY A 442 -7.86 5.11 -29.22
C GLY A 442 -9.08 5.92 -28.77
N GLY A 443 -10.22 5.62 -29.40
CA GLY A 443 -11.51 6.19 -29.01
C GLY A 443 -11.95 5.82 -27.59
N VAL A 444 -13.02 6.44 -27.11
CA VAL A 444 -13.59 6.19 -25.77
C VAL A 444 -13.78 4.68 -25.54
N ASN A 445 -13.45 4.17 -24.36
CA ASN A 445 -13.52 2.74 -24.01
C ASN A 445 -12.60 1.78 -24.79
N VAL A 446 -11.85 2.26 -25.78
CA VAL A 446 -10.85 1.43 -26.46
C VAL A 446 -9.70 1.16 -25.51
N SER A 447 -9.25 -0.09 -25.51
CA SER A 447 -8.20 -0.54 -24.61
C SER A 447 -7.43 -1.70 -25.22
N PHE A 448 -6.11 -1.62 -25.16
CA PHE A 448 -5.19 -2.73 -25.46
C PHE A 448 -5.00 -3.68 -24.27
N ASN A 449 -5.64 -3.45 -23.13
CA ASN A 449 -5.51 -4.31 -21.96
C ASN A 449 -5.92 -5.75 -22.27
N GLY A 450 -5.04 -6.71 -22.01
CA GLY A 450 -5.33 -8.12 -22.19
C GLY A 450 -4.12 -9.03 -22.12
N VAL A 451 -4.38 -10.33 -22.02
CA VAL A 451 -3.36 -11.37 -22.16
C VAL A 451 -3.47 -11.94 -23.57
N TYR A 452 -2.51 -11.58 -24.41
CA TYR A 452 -2.48 -11.98 -25.80
C TYR A 452 -1.76 -13.33 -25.95
N VAL A 453 -2.23 -14.10 -26.91
CA VAL A 453 -1.60 -15.35 -27.38
C VAL A 453 -1.13 -15.17 -28.80
N ARG A 454 -0.11 -15.95 -29.21
CA ARG A 454 0.33 -15.96 -30.60
C ARG A 454 -0.77 -16.52 -31.50
N LYS A 455 -0.96 -15.91 -32.67
CA LYS A 455 -1.81 -16.44 -33.75
C LYS A 455 -1.25 -17.74 -34.33
#